data_AF-A0A1F3VME8-F1
#
_entry.id   AF-A0A1F3VME8-F1
#
_cell.length_a   1.000
_cell.length_b   1.000
_cell.length_c   1.000
_cell.angle_alpha   90.00
_cell.angle_beta   90.00
_cell.angle_gamma   90.00
#
_symmetry.space_group_name_H-M   'P 1'
#
loop_
_entity.id
_entity.type
_entity.pdbx_description
1 polymer ?
#
loop_
_entity_poly.entity_id
_entity_poly.type
_entity_poly.pdbx_seq_one_letter_code
_entity_poly.pdbx_strand_id
1 'polypeptide(L)'
;MKNSHLQIILILFFSACAEKPVYLENGVTMSHSGQTIAIERQTHDPIYALYGRHGLLRNVESTRNSIMVGRLRIINQGSETVRIKNCVLIFSSKGREYQRTTLDDAWLEREAKPAYAYLQSSVVQKFYKAVSFYQGNFTSKIELKTNEALPIFNQYFDFYTPEPIDNLEVRCQLADGNQASSNFKITEYVQKNRYDFPMKGSDLITFGNPYQIWGHRTMPHAEFGFDVQILGRNGRVYEGSPSNPNNHFCMGRSIYAPADGTVVEVLDGLPDNPKAYNRQAFTKHFEKLKDQFPAIQLNGGNMILIDHGNQEYSFLIHLLKNSIRIKKGEQVKRGALLAKCGHSGEGSTSPHLHFHFGNRSDMLTSTSLPIVFDNVDNRHFSKKILGLIGIPSELSPIFKEAEVILIQAK
;
A
#
# COMPACT_ATOMS: atom_id res chain seq x y z
N MET A 1 -28.30 12.21 -26.81
CA MET A 1 -27.52 11.05 -27.30
C MET A 1 -26.04 11.43 -27.25
N LYS A 2 -25.13 10.83 -26.48
CA LYS A 2 -25.08 9.57 -25.73
C LYS A 2 -24.72 9.85 -24.26
N ASN A 3 -25.48 9.27 -23.33
CA ASN A 3 -25.07 9.09 -21.94
C ASN A 3 -23.79 8.26 -21.92
N SER A 4 -22.70 8.82 -21.42
CA SER A 4 -21.58 8.03 -20.92
C SER A 4 -21.83 7.85 -19.43
N HIS A 5 -22.26 6.63 -19.07
CA HIS A 5 -22.45 6.24 -17.69
C HIS A 5 -21.10 6.28 -16.97
N LEU A 6 -20.88 7.33 -16.17
CA LEU A 6 -19.86 7.35 -15.14
C LEU A 6 -20.36 6.40 -14.04
N GLN A 7 -19.92 5.14 -14.04
CA GLN A 7 -20.13 4.25 -12.89
C GLN A 7 -19.16 4.67 -11.78
N ILE A 8 -19.54 5.68 -10.99
CA ILE A 8 -18.87 5.98 -9.73
C ILE A 8 -19.28 4.90 -8.73
N ILE A 9 -18.35 4.04 -8.32
CA ILE A 9 -18.54 3.19 -7.14
C ILE A 9 -18.15 4.04 -5.94
N LEU A 10 -19.14 4.66 -5.29
CA LEU A 10 -18.95 5.44 -4.08
C LEU A 10 -18.98 4.49 -2.88
N ILE A 11 -17.81 4.20 -2.29
CA ILE A 11 -17.72 3.45 -1.04
C ILE A 11 -17.65 4.48 0.09
N LEU A 12 -18.69 4.51 0.91
CA LEU A 12 -18.84 5.45 2.02
C LEU A 12 -18.41 4.82 3.33
N PHE A 13 -17.54 5.53 4.05
CA PHE A 13 -17.23 5.24 5.45
C PHE A 13 -17.72 6.41 6.29
N PHE A 14 -18.40 6.13 7.41
CA PHE A 14 -19.00 7.14 8.29
C PHE A 14 -18.44 7.04 9.72
N SER A 15 -18.25 8.23 10.30
CA SER A 15 -18.03 8.61 11.69
C SER A 15 -16.65 8.40 12.35
N ALA A 16 -16.36 9.42 13.17
CA ALA A 16 -15.14 9.86 13.83
C ALA A 16 -14.37 8.83 14.67
N CYS A 17 -13.07 8.76 14.44
CA CYS A 17 -12.02 8.97 15.45
C CYS A 17 -10.66 8.94 14.73
N ALA A 18 -9.69 9.70 15.23
CA ALA A 18 -8.32 9.72 14.75
C ALA A 18 -7.87 8.32 14.31
N GLU A 19 -7.73 8.16 13.00
CA GLU A 19 -7.33 6.91 12.39
C GLU A 19 -5.90 6.64 12.85
N LYS A 20 -5.77 5.68 13.77
CA LYS A 20 -4.46 5.25 14.22
C LYS A 20 -4.12 3.97 13.48
N PRO A 21 -3.12 4.02 12.61
CA PRO A 21 -2.75 2.85 11.86
C PRO A 21 -1.91 1.92 12.73
N VAL A 22 -1.96 0.61 12.50
CA VAL A 22 -1.42 -0.39 13.46
C VAL A 22 -0.54 -1.42 12.76
N TYR A 23 0.72 -1.57 13.20
CA TYR A 23 1.72 -2.59 12.87
C TYR A 23 1.42 -4.05 13.31
N LEU A 24 2.34 -4.96 12.94
CA LEU A 24 2.72 -6.12 13.73
C LEU A 24 4.17 -6.01 14.18
N GLU A 25 4.48 -6.57 15.35
CA GLU A 25 5.85 -6.97 15.69
C GLU A 25 6.00 -8.48 15.54
N ASN A 26 7.23 -8.92 15.27
CA ASN A 26 7.59 -10.34 15.25
C ASN A 26 7.04 -11.00 16.52
N GLY A 27 6.04 -11.88 16.36
CA GLY A 27 5.71 -12.82 17.41
C GLY A 27 6.88 -13.77 17.59
N VAL A 28 7.11 -14.18 18.82
CA VAL A 28 8.04 -15.27 19.13
C VAL A 28 7.60 -16.46 18.28
N THR A 29 8.44 -16.90 17.34
CA THR A 29 8.29 -18.21 16.71
C THR A 29 8.45 -19.22 17.83
N MET A 30 7.34 -19.66 18.42
CA MET A 30 7.32 -20.83 19.29
C MET A 30 7.44 -22.06 18.40
N SER A 31 8.56 -22.21 17.69
CA SER A 31 8.93 -23.51 17.11
C SER A 31 9.16 -24.40 18.31
N HIS A 32 8.18 -25.21 18.65
CA HIS A 32 8.43 -26.30 19.56
C HIS A 32 9.42 -27.21 18.84
N SER A 33 10.61 -27.38 19.44
CA SER A 33 11.62 -28.30 18.91
C SER A 33 10.95 -29.64 18.62
N GLY A 34 10.94 -30.08 17.35
CA GLY A 34 10.27 -31.31 16.91
C GLY A 34 9.05 -31.14 16.01
N GLN A 35 8.65 -29.92 15.61
CA GLN A 35 7.58 -29.74 14.61
C GLN A 35 8.09 -30.00 13.18
N THR A 36 7.34 -30.79 12.40
CA THR A 36 7.65 -31.14 11.01
C THR A 36 7.58 -29.93 10.07
N ILE A 37 6.78 -28.91 10.41
CA ILE A 37 6.64 -27.69 9.62
C ILE A 37 6.85 -26.44 10.48
N ALA A 38 7.40 -25.38 9.87
CA ALA A 38 7.48 -24.04 10.44
C ALA A 38 6.60 -23.07 9.66
N ILE A 39 6.02 -22.09 10.36
CA ILE A 39 5.23 -21.02 9.75
C ILE A 39 5.94 -19.71 10.01
N GLU A 40 6.42 -19.08 8.94
CA GLU A 40 7.24 -17.88 9.02
C GLU A 40 6.62 -16.75 8.22
N ARG A 41 7.01 -15.52 8.57
CA ARG A 41 6.66 -14.31 7.84
C ARG A 41 7.91 -13.51 7.50
N GLN A 42 7.89 -12.71 6.43
CA GLN A 42 8.98 -11.77 6.19
C GLN A 42 9.17 -10.88 7.42
N THR A 43 10.33 -10.99 8.05
CA THR A 43 10.69 -10.18 9.20
C THR A 43 10.73 -8.71 8.78
N HIS A 44 10.10 -7.85 9.58
CA HIS A 44 9.95 -6.40 9.38
C HIS A 44 8.88 -5.91 8.40
N ASP A 45 8.12 -6.80 7.80
CA ASP A 45 6.87 -6.39 7.18
C ASP A 45 5.79 -6.28 8.27
N PRO A 46 4.99 -5.22 8.45
CA PRO A 46 3.84 -5.24 9.34
C PRO A 46 2.59 -5.75 8.62
N ILE A 47 1.63 -6.24 9.36
CA ILE A 47 0.26 -6.45 8.89
C ILE A 47 -0.49 -5.28 9.45
N TYR A 48 -0.97 -4.45 8.55
CA TYR A 48 -1.53 -3.19 8.96
C TYR A 48 -2.99 -3.33 9.23
N ALA A 49 -3.41 -3.07 10.46
CA ALA A 49 -4.80 -2.85 10.79
C ALA A 49 -5.07 -1.34 10.80
N LEU A 50 -6.02 -0.88 9.99
CA LEU A 50 -6.52 0.49 10.13
C LEU A 50 -7.75 0.47 11.02
N TYR A 51 -7.67 1.20 12.13
CA TYR A 51 -8.75 1.32 13.10
C TYR A 51 -9.56 2.59 12.88
N GLY A 52 -10.84 2.43 12.57
CA GLY A 52 -11.84 3.49 12.65
C GLY A 52 -12.89 3.12 13.69
N ARG A 53 -13.18 4.02 14.65
CA ARG A 53 -14.35 3.84 15.52
C ARG A 53 -15.61 4.10 14.72
N HIS A 54 -16.42 3.09 14.48
CA HIS A 54 -17.71 3.23 13.81
C HIS A 54 -18.82 3.12 14.84
N GLY A 55 -19.56 4.21 15.02
CA GLY A 55 -20.82 4.23 15.77
C GLY A 55 -21.95 4.62 14.83
N LEU A 56 -22.61 3.66 14.19
CA LEU A 56 -23.72 3.99 13.26
C LEU A 56 -25.02 3.25 13.48
N LEU A 57 -25.04 2.18 14.27
CA LEU A 57 -26.29 1.55 14.67
C LEU A 57 -26.13 1.04 16.10
N ARG A 58 -26.89 1.63 17.04
CA ARG A 58 -27.05 1.22 18.45
C ARG A 58 -26.04 1.73 19.51
N ASN A 59 -25.32 2.84 19.30
CA ASN A 59 -24.38 3.38 20.31
C ASN A 59 -23.30 2.38 20.77
N VAL A 60 -22.94 1.39 19.95
CA VAL A 60 -21.87 0.44 20.26
C VAL A 60 -20.60 0.94 19.60
N GLU A 61 -19.59 1.29 20.41
CA GLU A 61 -18.25 1.55 19.88
C GLU A 61 -17.72 0.28 19.21
N SER A 62 -17.37 0.37 17.93
CA SER A 62 -16.75 -0.72 17.18
C SER A 62 -15.52 -0.23 16.45
N THR A 63 -14.44 -1.00 16.50
CA THR A 63 -13.21 -0.82 15.75
C THR A 63 -13.31 -1.61 14.45
N ARG A 64 -13.23 -0.92 13.30
CA ARG A 64 -12.97 -1.59 12.01
C ARG A 64 -11.52 -2.09 11.98
N ASN A 65 -11.25 -3.28 11.49
CA ASN A 65 -9.91 -3.85 11.34
C ASN A 65 -9.68 -4.17 9.87
N SER A 66 -8.97 -3.29 9.15
CA SER A 66 -8.58 -3.53 7.74
C SER A 66 -7.14 -4.03 7.70
N ILE A 67 -6.94 -5.32 7.46
CA ILE A 67 -5.70 -6.09 7.71
C ILE A 67 -5.16 -6.69 6.42
N MET A 68 -3.88 -6.45 6.08
CA MET A 68 -3.18 -7.12 4.98
C MET A 68 -2.13 -8.12 5.49
N VAL A 69 -2.46 -9.40 5.48
CA VAL A 69 -1.54 -10.49 5.82
C VAL A 69 -0.67 -10.81 4.61
N GLY A 70 0.47 -10.11 4.52
CA GLY A 70 1.48 -10.32 3.47
C GLY A 70 2.54 -11.36 3.86
N ARG A 71 3.05 -12.08 2.85
CA ARG A 71 4.34 -12.78 2.88
C ARG A 71 4.53 -13.78 4.01
N LEU A 72 3.55 -14.67 4.14
CA LEU A 72 3.69 -15.89 4.93
C LEU A 72 4.33 -17.00 4.09
N ARG A 73 5.05 -17.91 4.76
CA ARG A 73 5.50 -19.16 4.18
C ARG A 73 5.37 -20.31 5.17
N ILE A 74 4.98 -21.48 4.68
CA ILE A 74 4.93 -22.72 5.45
C ILE A 74 6.07 -23.59 4.95
N ILE A 75 7.02 -23.92 5.80
CA ILE A 75 8.26 -24.62 5.44
C ILE A 75 8.22 -26.02 6.02
N ASN A 76 8.52 -27.03 5.22
CA ASN A 76 8.79 -28.36 5.74
C ASN A 76 10.23 -28.41 6.28
N GLN A 77 10.38 -28.51 7.60
CA GLN A 77 11.68 -28.66 8.28
C GLN A 77 12.00 -30.13 8.63
N GLY A 78 11.08 -31.05 8.36
CA GLY A 78 11.25 -32.48 8.56
C GLY A 78 12.02 -33.17 7.43
N SER A 79 12.39 -34.43 7.68
CA SER A 79 13.12 -35.28 6.72
C SER A 79 12.24 -35.94 5.66
N GLU A 80 10.93 -35.96 5.86
CA GLU A 80 9.97 -36.62 4.97
C GLU A 80 9.09 -35.62 4.24
N THR A 81 8.51 -36.02 3.11
CA THR A 81 7.53 -35.21 2.38
C THR A 81 6.23 -35.13 3.18
N VAL A 82 5.66 -33.93 3.30
CA VAL A 82 4.41 -33.69 4.01
C VAL A 82 3.36 -33.08 3.09
N ARG A 83 2.08 -33.37 3.34
CA ARG A 83 0.96 -32.70 2.65
C ARG A 83 0.20 -31.81 3.61
N ILE A 84 0.10 -30.52 3.28
CA ILE A 84 -0.74 -29.57 4.02
C ILE A 84 -2.21 -29.88 3.69
N LYS A 85 -3.03 -30.05 4.72
CA LYS A 85 -4.48 -30.28 4.60
C LYS A 85 -5.26 -28.97 4.59
N ASN A 86 -4.94 -28.06 5.51
CA ASN A 86 -5.51 -26.73 5.59
C ASN A 86 -4.63 -25.84 6.48
N CYS A 87 -4.84 -24.54 6.37
CA CYS A 87 -4.38 -23.58 7.37
C CYS A 87 -5.54 -22.72 7.86
N VAL A 88 -5.46 -22.22 9.08
CA VAL A 88 -6.48 -21.37 9.69
C VAL A 88 -5.81 -20.10 10.20
N LEU A 89 -6.33 -18.95 9.79
CA LEU A 89 -5.93 -17.63 10.28
C LEU A 89 -6.95 -17.19 11.33
N ILE A 90 -6.46 -16.86 12.52
CA ILE A 90 -7.30 -16.55 13.68
C ILE A 90 -6.86 -15.21 14.25
N PHE A 91 -7.75 -14.22 14.18
CA PHE A 91 -7.52 -12.90 14.75
C PHE A 91 -8.18 -12.81 16.12
N SER A 92 -7.40 -12.32 17.08
CA SER A 92 -7.80 -12.21 18.48
C SER A 92 -7.35 -10.90 19.12
N SER A 93 -8.06 -10.51 20.17
CA SER A 93 -7.64 -9.42 21.07
C SER A 93 -7.84 -9.86 22.52
N LYS A 94 -6.85 -9.61 23.39
CA LYS A 94 -6.92 -9.97 24.82
C LYS A 94 -7.34 -11.43 25.09
N GLY A 95 -6.89 -12.35 24.23
CA GLY A 95 -7.20 -13.78 24.31
C GLY A 95 -8.58 -14.19 23.78
N ARG A 96 -9.39 -13.26 23.27
CA ARG A 96 -10.68 -13.54 22.64
C ARG A 96 -10.55 -13.59 21.12
N GLU A 97 -11.03 -14.67 20.51
CA GLU A 97 -11.15 -14.81 19.06
C GLU A 97 -12.30 -13.95 18.51
N TYR A 98 -12.04 -13.25 17.41
CA TYR A 98 -13.00 -12.37 16.75
C TYR A 98 -13.23 -12.73 15.28
N GLN A 99 -12.20 -13.22 14.59
CA GLN A 99 -12.31 -13.61 13.18
C GLN A 99 -11.49 -14.88 12.94
N ARG A 100 -12.06 -15.82 12.17
CA ARG A 100 -11.43 -17.06 11.76
C ARG A 100 -11.65 -17.29 10.27
N THR A 101 -10.59 -17.63 9.57
CA THR A 101 -10.65 -17.98 8.15
C THR A 101 -9.86 -19.25 7.88
N THR A 102 -10.53 -20.26 7.32
CA THR A 102 -9.91 -21.51 6.89
C THR A 102 -9.49 -21.40 5.42
N LEU A 103 -8.23 -21.71 5.16
CA LEU A 103 -7.62 -21.88 3.85
C LEU A 103 -7.50 -23.38 3.61
N ASP A 104 -8.44 -23.95 2.86
CA ASP A 104 -8.40 -25.37 2.50
C ASP A 104 -7.33 -25.67 1.44
N ASP A 105 -7.14 -26.95 1.13
CA ASP A 105 -6.11 -27.39 0.20
C ASP A 105 -6.32 -26.84 -1.23
N ALA A 106 -7.55 -26.83 -1.72
CA ALA A 106 -7.90 -26.26 -3.02
C ALA A 106 -7.60 -24.77 -3.10
N TRP A 107 -7.88 -24.02 -2.03
CA TRP A 107 -7.53 -22.61 -1.92
C TRP A 107 -6.01 -22.41 -1.91
N LEU A 108 -5.29 -23.18 -1.09
CA LEU A 108 -3.83 -23.07 -0.95
C LEU A 108 -3.12 -23.32 -2.28
N GLU A 109 -3.51 -24.35 -3.02
CA GLU A 109 -2.94 -24.62 -4.34
C GLU A 109 -3.24 -23.51 -5.36
N ARG A 110 -4.44 -22.92 -5.31
CA ARG A 110 -4.83 -21.86 -6.23
C ARG A 110 -4.00 -20.58 -5.99
N GLU A 111 -3.84 -20.19 -4.74
CA GLU A 111 -3.13 -18.95 -4.38
C GLU A 111 -1.60 -19.09 -4.40
N ALA A 112 -1.06 -20.28 -4.15
CA ALA A 112 0.39 -20.50 -4.19
C ALA A 112 0.96 -20.36 -5.61
N LYS A 113 0.18 -20.64 -6.66
CA LYS A 113 0.60 -20.50 -8.07
C LYS A 113 1.01 -19.08 -8.45
N PRO A 114 0.15 -18.04 -8.32
CA PRO A 114 0.53 -16.67 -8.64
C PRO A 114 1.62 -16.15 -7.69
N ALA A 115 1.61 -16.52 -6.42
CA ALA A 115 2.67 -16.16 -5.48
C ALA A 115 4.04 -16.72 -5.89
N TYR A 116 4.08 -18.00 -6.28
CA TYR A 116 5.28 -18.64 -6.80
C TYR A 116 5.75 -17.97 -8.11
N ALA A 117 4.85 -17.68 -9.04
CA ALA A 117 5.20 -16.96 -10.27
C ALA A 117 5.80 -15.57 -10.00
N TYR A 118 5.26 -14.82 -9.03
CA TYR A 118 5.83 -13.55 -8.59
C TYR A 118 7.24 -13.72 -8.00
N LEU A 119 7.45 -14.75 -7.17
CA LEU A 119 8.77 -15.08 -6.62
C LEU A 119 9.82 -15.40 -7.70
N GLN A 120 9.40 -15.97 -8.83
CA GLN A 120 10.26 -16.22 -10.00
C GLN A 120 10.43 -14.99 -10.91
N SER A 121 9.72 -13.88 -10.66
CA SER A 121 9.77 -12.70 -11.51
C SER A 121 11.16 -12.04 -11.50
N SER A 122 11.52 -11.39 -12.60
CA SER A 122 12.78 -10.64 -12.71
C SER A 122 12.90 -9.55 -11.66
N VAL A 123 11.78 -9.00 -11.18
CA VAL A 123 11.76 -8.01 -10.10
C VAL A 123 12.25 -8.63 -8.79
N VAL A 124 11.65 -9.74 -8.36
CA VAL A 124 12.07 -10.43 -7.13
C VAL A 124 13.50 -10.93 -7.27
N GLN A 125 13.83 -11.55 -8.40
CA GLN A 125 15.14 -12.15 -8.64
C GLN A 125 16.28 -11.12 -8.74
N LYS A 126 16.00 -9.86 -9.10
CA LYS A 126 17.01 -8.80 -9.16
C LYS A 126 17.09 -7.96 -7.90
N PHE A 127 15.94 -7.65 -7.30
CA PHE A 127 15.86 -6.60 -6.27
C PHE A 127 15.58 -7.13 -4.87
N TYR A 128 14.93 -8.28 -4.73
CA TYR A 128 14.52 -8.80 -3.43
C TYR A 128 15.36 -9.99 -2.95
N LYS A 129 16.30 -10.51 -3.76
CA LYS A 129 17.18 -11.65 -3.39
C LYS A 129 18.00 -11.42 -2.11
N ALA A 130 18.36 -10.18 -1.82
CA ALA A 130 19.12 -9.85 -0.61
C ALA A 130 18.27 -9.93 0.67
N VAL A 131 16.95 -9.98 0.55
CA VAL A 131 16.02 -10.09 1.67
C VAL A 131 15.81 -11.58 2.01
N SER A 132 16.10 -11.95 3.26
CA SER A 132 16.12 -13.35 3.75
C SER A 132 14.84 -14.14 3.44
N PHE A 133 13.68 -13.49 3.49
CA PHE A 133 12.41 -14.13 3.17
C PHE A 133 12.39 -14.73 1.76
N TYR A 134 12.95 -14.02 0.78
CA TYR A 134 12.91 -14.39 -0.64
C TYR A 134 13.97 -15.43 -1.04
N GLN A 135 14.83 -15.87 -0.11
CA GLN A 135 15.88 -16.87 -0.34
C GLN A 135 15.39 -18.31 -0.14
N GLY A 136 14.11 -18.51 0.23
CA GLY A 136 13.54 -19.84 0.46
C GLY A 136 13.42 -20.69 -0.80
N ASN A 137 13.44 -22.01 -0.63
CA ASN A 137 13.11 -22.96 -1.70
C ASN A 137 11.58 -23.05 -1.84
N PHE A 138 10.98 -22.14 -2.61
CA PHE A 138 9.52 -22.06 -2.73
C PHE A 138 8.96 -23.09 -3.71
N THR A 139 7.72 -23.52 -3.46
CA THR A 139 6.93 -24.37 -4.36
C THR A 139 5.49 -23.86 -4.43
N SER A 140 4.78 -24.20 -5.51
CA SER A 140 3.34 -23.92 -5.65
C SER A 140 2.46 -25.11 -5.25
N LYS A 141 3.05 -26.17 -4.68
CA LYS A 141 2.36 -27.42 -4.31
C LYS A 141 2.17 -27.50 -2.80
N ILE A 142 1.03 -28.03 -2.36
CA ILE A 142 0.75 -28.29 -0.93
C ILE A 142 1.45 -29.56 -0.39
N GLU A 143 2.02 -30.38 -1.27
CA GLU A 143 2.98 -31.43 -0.95
C GLU A 143 4.38 -30.81 -0.92
N LEU A 144 4.96 -30.70 0.28
CA LEU A 144 6.24 -30.07 0.52
C LEU A 144 7.31 -31.12 0.78
N LYS A 145 8.33 -31.15 -0.07
CA LYS A 145 9.58 -31.89 0.24
C LYS A 145 10.34 -31.17 1.36
N THR A 146 11.33 -31.84 1.93
CA THR A 146 12.23 -31.23 2.91
C THR A 146 12.79 -29.90 2.41
N ASN A 147 12.70 -28.87 3.24
CA ASN A 147 13.07 -27.47 3.00
C ASN A 147 12.25 -26.74 1.94
N GLU A 148 11.23 -27.34 1.33
CA GLU A 148 10.31 -26.60 0.47
C GLU A 148 9.36 -25.73 1.29
N ALA A 149 9.01 -24.57 0.73
CA ALA A 149 8.14 -23.59 1.35
C ALA A 149 6.92 -23.25 0.46
N LEU A 150 5.71 -23.35 1.02
CA LEU A 150 4.50 -22.87 0.38
C LEU A 150 4.31 -21.37 0.67
N PRO A 151 4.29 -20.47 -0.33
CA PRO A 151 4.02 -19.06 -0.11
C PRO A 151 2.52 -18.77 0.02
N ILE A 152 2.14 -17.92 0.99
CA ILE A 152 0.78 -17.38 1.15
C ILE A 152 0.89 -15.85 1.22
N PHE A 153 0.57 -15.17 0.12
CA PHE A 153 0.78 -13.71 -0.02
C PHE A 153 -0.54 -12.96 -0.09
N ASN A 154 -0.52 -11.70 0.36
CA ASN A 154 -1.56 -10.68 0.14
C ASN A 154 -2.99 -11.08 0.54
N GLN A 155 -3.17 -11.57 1.77
CA GLN A 155 -4.48 -11.93 2.30
C GLN A 155 -5.13 -10.76 3.03
N TYR A 156 -6.21 -10.23 2.46
CA TYR A 156 -6.91 -9.08 3.01
C TYR A 156 -8.11 -9.49 3.87
N PHE A 157 -8.24 -8.84 5.02
CA PHE A 157 -9.35 -9.01 5.94
C PHE A 157 -9.93 -7.64 6.32
N ASP A 158 -11.25 -7.57 6.43
CA ASP A 158 -11.98 -6.36 6.84
C ASP A 158 -13.17 -6.77 7.70
N PHE A 159 -13.08 -6.48 9.00
CA PHE A 159 -14.11 -6.89 9.96
C PHE A 159 -14.14 -5.93 11.17
N TYR A 160 -15.27 -5.93 11.89
CA TYR A 160 -15.50 -5.03 13.02
C TYR A 160 -15.45 -5.80 14.34
N THR A 161 -14.82 -5.21 15.34
CA THR A 161 -14.69 -5.75 16.70
C THR A 161 -14.94 -4.65 17.73
N PRO A 162 -15.18 -4.95 19.02
CA PRO A 162 -15.26 -3.92 20.05
C PRO A 162 -13.93 -3.16 20.27
N GLU A 163 -12.80 -3.77 19.88
CA GLU A 163 -11.46 -3.28 20.19
C GLU A 163 -10.44 -3.75 19.14
N PRO A 164 -9.32 -3.02 18.95
CA PRO A 164 -8.17 -3.44 18.16
C PRO A 164 -7.77 -4.90 18.32
N ILE A 165 -7.64 -5.63 17.21
CA ILE A 165 -7.00 -6.96 17.21
C ILE A 165 -5.51 -6.82 17.55
N ASP A 166 -5.01 -7.64 18.47
CA ASP A 166 -3.62 -7.62 18.96
C ASP A 166 -2.83 -8.89 18.62
N ASN A 167 -3.48 -9.91 18.03
CA ASN A 167 -2.82 -11.15 17.64
C ASN A 167 -3.44 -11.80 16.38
N LEU A 168 -2.56 -12.32 15.52
CA LEU A 168 -2.86 -13.26 14.45
C LEU A 168 -2.19 -14.60 14.77
N GLU A 169 -2.98 -15.65 14.94
CA GLU A 169 -2.49 -17.02 14.94
C GLU A 169 -2.69 -17.65 13.56
N VAL A 170 -1.64 -18.30 13.04
CA VAL A 170 -1.73 -19.15 11.86
C VAL A 170 -1.49 -20.58 12.30
N ARG A 171 -2.49 -21.46 12.13
CA ARG A 171 -2.37 -22.90 12.37
C ARG A 171 -2.42 -23.64 11.06
N CYS A 172 -1.57 -24.64 10.86
CA CYS A 172 -1.64 -25.51 9.70
C CYS A 172 -1.72 -26.97 10.14
N GLN A 173 -2.64 -27.71 9.54
CA GLN A 173 -2.82 -29.14 9.76
C GLN A 173 -2.26 -29.92 8.57
N LEU A 174 -1.55 -31.00 8.85
CA LEU A 174 -1.03 -31.95 7.87
C LEU A 174 -2.01 -33.11 7.65
N ALA A 175 -1.88 -33.79 6.51
CA ALA A 175 -2.75 -34.91 6.15
C ALA A 175 -2.61 -36.13 7.09
N ASP A 176 -1.45 -36.29 7.74
CA ASP A 176 -1.14 -37.33 8.72
C ASP A 176 -1.71 -37.03 10.13
N GLY A 177 -2.36 -35.87 10.31
CA GLY A 177 -2.94 -35.43 11.58
C GLY A 177 -2.03 -34.53 12.41
N ASN A 178 -0.75 -34.38 12.05
CA ASN A 178 0.16 -33.46 12.71
C ASN A 178 -0.26 -32.00 12.47
N GLN A 179 0.14 -31.09 13.36
CA GLN A 179 -0.15 -29.67 13.23
C GLN A 179 0.99 -28.79 13.75
N ALA A 180 1.06 -27.57 13.24
CA ALA A 180 1.90 -26.52 13.78
C ALA A 180 1.13 -25.20 13.83
N SER A 181 1.56 -24.30 14.71
CA SER A 181 1.02 -22.95 14.77
C SER A 181 2.11 -21.92 15.02
N SER A 182 1.84 -20.69 14.62
CA SER A 182 2.67 -19.53 14.93
C SER A 182 1.78 -18.34 15.22
N ASN A 183 2.19 -17.54 16.21
CA ASN A 183 1.48 -16.34 16.62
C ASN A 183 2.27 -15.12 16.17
N PHE A 184 1.56 -14.08 15.74
CA PHE A 184 2.09 -12.82 15.26
C PHE A 184 1.36 -11.68 15.97
N LYS A 185 2.09 -10.88 16.73
CA LYS A 185 1.54 -9.78 17.55
C LYS A 185 1.17 -8.59 16.66
N ILE A 186 -0.04 -8.06 16.80
CA ILE A 186 -0.54 -6.83 16.17
C ILE A 186 -0.38 -5.65 17.16
N THR A 187 0.28 -4.56 16.75
CA THR A 187 0.71 -3.41 17.58
C THR A 187 0.50 -2.07 16.88
N GLU A 188 0.17 -0.97 17.55
CA GLU A 188 -0.20 0.31 16.88
C GLU A 188 0.97 1.14 16.30
N TYR A 189 0.87 1.61 15.04
CA TYR A 189 1.71 2.63 14.37
C TYR A 189 1.37 4.03 14.81
N VAL A 190 2.26 4.56 15.66
CA VAL A 190 2.31 5.97 15.99
C VAL A 190 3.44 6.59 15.19
N GLN A 191 3.09 7.48 14.25
CA GLN A 191 4.06 8.33 13.58
C GLN A 191 4.79 9.19 14.61
N LYS A 192 6.11 9.31 14.44
CA LYS A 192 6.99 9.95 15.42
C LYS A 192 7.23 11.42 15.08
N ASN A 193 7.02 11.78 13.82
CA ASN A 193 7.04 13.14 13.33
C ASN A 193 5.65 13.63 12.89
N ARG A 194 5.58 14.95 12.67
CA ARG A 194 4.40 15.62 12.14
C ARG A 194 4.57 15.93 10.67
N TYR A 195 3.58 15.58 9.84
CA TYR A 195 3.68 15.67 8.39
C TYR A 195 2.63 16.61 7.79
N ASP A 196 3.03 17.42 6.81
CA ASP A 196 2.16 18.12 5.88
C ASP A 196 2.00 17.33 4.60
N PHE A 197 0.82 17.41 4.02
CA PHE A 197 0.56 16.88 2.69
C PHE A 197 1.43 17.62 1.66
N PRO A 198 2.13 16.90 0.77
CA PRO A 198 3.20 17.46 -0.06
C PRO A 198 2.71 18.25 -1.28
N MET A 199 1.41 18.41 -1.51
CA MET A 199 0.87 19.16 -2.65
C MET A 199 -0.25 20.12 -2.24
N LYS A 200 -0.21 21.38 -2.71
CA LYS A 200 -1.21 22.42 -2.40
C LYS A 200 -2.09 22.70 -3.61
N GLY A 201 -3.36 23.03 -3.37
CA GLY A 201 -4.27 23.54 -4.41
C GLY A 201 -5.71 23.04 -4.26
N SER A 202 -6.58 23.49 -5.17
CA SER A 202 -7.98 23.09 -5.23
C SER A 202 -8.14 21.59 -5.42
N ASP A 203 -9.12 21.01 -4.71
CA ASP A 203 -9.67 19.65 -4.73
C ASP A 203 -8.71 18.54 -5.21
N LEU A 204 -8.20 17.73 -4.29
CA LEU A 204 -7.21 16.68 -4.54
C LEU A 204 -7.88 15.30 -4.61
N ILE A 205 -7.62 14.52 -5.65
CA ILE A 205 -8.01 13.10 -5.68
C ILE A 205 -6.80 12.26 -5.33
N THR A 206 -6.96 11.33 -4.40
CA THR A 206 -5.97 10.32 -4.06
C THR A 206 -6.46 8.93 -4.50
N PHE A 207 -5.63 8.22 -5.24
CA PHE A 207 -5.81 6.81 -5.59
C PHE A 207 -4.85 5.96 -4.76
N GLY A 208 -5.18 4.71 -4.45
CA GLY A 208 -4.43 3.93 -3.46
C GLY A 208 -5.01 4.15 -2.07
N ASN A 209 -6.18 3.56 -1.85
CA ASN A 209 -6.87 3.62 -0.58
C ASN A 209 -6.25 2.59 0.37
N PRO A 210 -5.78 2.99 1.57
CA PRO A 210 -5.22 2.03 2.52
C PRO A 210 -6.29 1.02 3.02
N TYR A 211 -7.57 1.33 2.82
CA TYR A 211 -8.74 0.53 3.18
C TYR A 211 -9.34 -0.32 2.03
N GLN A 212 -8.69 -0.43 0.86
CA GLN A 212 -9.17 -1.25 -0.26
C GLN A 212 -8.09 -2.13 -0.86
N ILE A 213 -8.46 -3.33 -1.31
CA ILE A 213 -7.55 -4.32 -1.91
C ILE A 213 -6.93 -3.91 -3.26
N TRP A 214 -7.50 -2.89 -3.93
CA TRP A 214 -7.09 -2.50 -5.27
C TRP A 214 -6.08 -1.34 -5.23
N GLY A 215 -4.93 -1.53 -5.85
CA GLY A 215 -3.85 -0.54 -5.94
C GLY A 215 -2.65 -0.95 -5.09
N HIS A 216 -2.12 0.02 -4.33
CA HIS A 216 -0.82 -0.13 -3.68
C HIS A 216 -0.80 -1.12 -2.50
N ARG A 217 -1.96 -1.54 -1.96
CA ARG A 217 -2.04 -2.52 -0.85
C ARG A 217 -1.37 -3.87 -1.11
N THR A 218 -1.14 -4.22 -2.38
CA THR A 218 -0.45 -5.46 -2.79
C THR A 218 1.05 -5.25 -3.07
N MET A 219 1.53 -4.01 -2.93
CA MET A 219 2.92 -3.61 -3.14
C MET A 219 3.60 -3.38 -1.78
N PRO A 220 4.44 -4.32 -1.29
CA PRO A 220 5.15 -4.22 -0.03
C PRO A 220 5.72 -2.87 0.40
N HIS A 221 6.40 -2.21 -0.53
CA HIS A 221 7.11 -0.95 -0.28
C HIS A 221 6.20 0.27 -0.35
N ALA A 222 4.99 0.12 -0.90
CA ALA A 222 4.04 1.20 -1.09
C ALA A 222 2.64 0.87 -0.57
N GLU A 223 2.44 -0.09 0.34
CA GLU A 223 1.11 -0.50 0.85
C GLU A 223 0.16 0.66 1.22
N PHE A 224 0.66 1.74 1.83
CA PHE A 224 -0.07 2.99 2.16
C PHE A 224 0.23 4.13 1.20
N GLY A 225 0.94 3.84 0.12
CA GLY A 225 1.19 4.76 -0.95
C GLY A 225 -0.11 5.19 -1.62
N PHE A 226 -0.10 6.40 -2.14
CA PHE A 226 -1.21 6.96 -2.86
C PHE A 226 -0.73 7.86 -4.01
N ASP A 227 -1.55 7.93 -5.05
CA ASP A 227 -1.31 8.72 -6.24
C ASP A 227 -2.21 9.95 -6.18
N VAL A 228 -1.61 11.14 -6.16
CA VAL A 228 -2.33 12.40 -6.00
C VAL A 228 -2.51 13.09 -7.35
N GLN A 229 -3.76 13.39 -7.68
CA GLN A 229 -4.17 14.23 -8.80
C GLN A 229 -4.99 15.43 -8.31
N ILE A 230 -5.24 16.39 -9.19
CA ILE A 230 -6.08 17.55 -8.90
C ILE A 230 -7.37 17.44 -9.69
N LEU A 231 -8.50 17.56 -8.99
CA LEU A 231 -9.83 17.68 -9.55
C LEU A 231 -10.12 19.16 -9.89
N GLY A 232 -10.44 19.40 -11.15
CA GLY A 232 -10.94 20.69 -11.60
C GLY A 232 -12.42 20.89 -11.27
N ARG A 233 -12.89 22.13 -11.45
CA ARG A 233 -14.32 22.48 -11.29
C ARG A 233 -15.24 21.76 -12.27
N ASN A 234 -14.69 21.18 -13.34
CA ASN A 234 -15.41 20.37 -14.32
C ASN A 234 -15.66 18.93 -13.83
N GLY A 235 -15.27 18.58 -12.60
CA GLY A 235 -15.39 17.23 -12.06
C GLY A 235 -14.42 16.22 -12.70
N ARG A 236 -13.37 16.68 -13.38
CA ARG A 236 -12.32 15.84 -14.00
C ARG A 236 -10.93 16.23 -13.52
N VAL A 237 -9.96 15.35 -13.71
CA VAL A 237 -8.55 15.62 -13.37
C VAL A 237 -7.77 16.35 -14.47
N TYR A 238 -8.45 16.69 -15.57
CA TYR A 238 -7.89 17.36 -16.75
C TYR A 238 -8.90 18.30 -17.41
N GLU A 239 -8.40 19.17 -18.28
CA GLU A 239 -9.19 20.00 -19.20
C GLU A 239 -8.77 19.75 -20.66
N GLY A 240 -9.74 19.53 -21.55
CA GLY A 240 -9.47 19.15 -22.94
C GLY A 240 -9.15 17.66 -23.09
N SER A 241 -8.16 17.32 -23.93
CA SER A 241 -7.81 15.92 -24.22
C SER A 241 -7.10 15.24 -23.04
N PRO A 242 -7.59 14.12 -22.51
CA PRO A 242 -6.96 13.40 -21.39
C PRO A 242 -5.63 12.76 -21.76
N SER A 243 -5.36 12.52 -23.05
CA SER A 243 -4.12 11.88 -23.50
C SER A 243 -2.93 12.83 -23.57
N ASN A 244 -3.16 14.15 -23.51
CA ASN A 244 -2.09 15.14 -23.40
C ASN A 244 -1.76 15.35 -21.92
N PRO A 245 -0.54 15.02 -21.44
CA PRO A 245 -0.17 15.19 -20.04
C PRO A 245 -0.33 16.64 -19.54
N ASN A 246 -0.07 17.63 -20.39
CA ASN A 246 -0.16 19.05 -20.00
C ASN A 246 -1.59 19.53 -19.73
N ASN A 247 -2.60 18.73 -20.09
CA ASN A 247 -4.00 19.03 -19.81
C ASN A 247 -4.43 18.61 -18.40
N HIS A 248 -3.62 17.83 -17.67
CA HIS A 248 -3.92 17.39 -16.30
C HIS A 248 -3.59 18.49 -15.30
N PHE A 249 -4.51 18.78 -14.39
CA PHE A 249 -4.39 19.94 -13.48
C PHE A 249 -3.26 19.81 -12.45
N CYS A 250 -2.78 18.59 -12.19
CA CYS A 250 -1.64 18.32 -11.32
C CYS A 250 -0.30 18.53 -12.04
N MET A 251 -0.23 18.43 -13.38
CA MET A 251 1.01 18.57 -14.12
C MET A 251 1.69 19.92 -13.84
N GLY A 252 2.96 19.89 -13.45
CA GLY A 252 3.75 21.09 -13.13
C GLY A 252 3.43 21.75 -11.79
N ARG A 253 2.53 21.19 -10.97
CA ARG A 253 2.22 21.73 -9.63
C ARG A 253 3.38 21.54 -8.66
N SER A 254 3.59 22.52 -7.79
CA SER A 254 4.63 22.48 -6.76
C SER A 254 4.43 21.34 -5.76
N ILE A 255 5.52 20.63 -5.50
CA ILE A 255 5.64 19.59 -4.48
C ILE A 255 6.52 20.10 -3.34
N TYR A 256 6.10 19.86 -2.11
CA TYR A 256 6.72 20.39 -0.90
C TYR A 256 7.20 19.28 0.03
N ALA A 257 8.20 19.59 0.88
CA ALA A 257 8.68 18.67 1.90
C ALA A 257 7.58 18.40 2.93
N PRO A 258 7.24 17.13 3.20
CA PRO A 258 6.17 16.80 4.13
C PRO A 258 6.59 17.02 5.58
N ALA A 259 7.88 16.91 5.90
CA ALA A 259 8.44 17.22 7.22
C ALA A 259 9.89 17.68 7.08
N ASP A 260 10.47 18.14 8.19
CA ASP A 260 11.92 18.37 8.30
C ASP A 260 12.69 17.08 8.04
N GLY A 261 13.84 17.14 7.39
CA GLY A 261 14.66 15.95 7.16
C GLY A 261 15.88 16.18 6.29
N THR A 262 16.57 15.07 6.00
CA THR A 262 17.76 14.99 5.16
C THR A 262 17.39 14.34 3.84
N VAL A 263 17.72 14.97 2.72
CA VAL A 263 17.53 14.36 1.40
C VAL A 263 18.55 13.24 1.21
N VAL A 264 18.11 12.00 1.07
CA VAL A 264 19.03 10.85 0.94
C VAL A 264 19.16 10.34 -0.49
N GLU A 265 18.19 10.61 -1.37
CA GLU A 265 18.28 10.26 -2.80
C GLU A 265 17.55 11.28 -3.67
N VAL A 266 18.13 11.57 -4.83
CA VAL A 266 17.52 12.41 -5.87
C VAL A 266 17.83 11.76 -7.22
N LEU A 267 16.79 11.35 -7.93
CA LEU A 267 16.89 10.90 -9.32
C LEU A 267 16.15 11.91 -10.20
N ASP A 268 16.83 12.53 -11.16
CA ASP A 268 16.25 13.50 -12.08
C ASP A 268 16.73 13.24 -13.53
N GLY A 269 16.22 14.01 -14.48
CA GLY A 269 16.63 14.02 -15.87
C GLY A 269 15.85 13.08 -16.78
N LEU A 270 15.09 12.13 -16.22
CA LEU A 270 14.25 11.23 -17.00
C LEU A 270 13.08 12.02 -17.61
N PRO A 271 12.88 11.98 -18.93
CA PRO A 271 11.75 12.64 -19.58
C PRO A 271 10.40 12.11 -19.08
N ASP A 272 9.42 13.02 -19.01
CA ASP A 272 8.02 12.69 -18.77
C ASP A 272 7.42 11.93 -19.96
N ASN A 273 6.47 11.04 -19.67
CA ASN A 273 5.74 10.30 -20.69
C ASN A 273 5.06 11.25 -21.68
N PRO A 274 5.14 10.98 -23.00
CA PRO A 274 4.62 11.90 -24.01
C PRO A 274 3.09 11.84 -24.17
N LYS A 275 2.45 10.81 -23.62
CA LYS A 275 0.99 10.60 -23.65
C LYS A 275 0.56 10.13 -22.27
N ALA A 276 -0.65 10.45 -21.85
CA ALA A 276 -1.29 9.81 -20.70
C ALA A 276 -2.22 8.67 -21.18
N TYR A 277 -2.46 7.69 -20.31
CA TYR A 277 -3.31 6.51 -20.53
C TYR A 277 -2.95 5.67 -21.78
N ASN A 278 -1.66 5.60 -22.14
CA ASN A 278 -1.17 4.86 -23.30
C ASN A 278 0.06 4.01 -22.96
N ARG A 279 -0.18 2.85 -22.34
CA ARG A 279 0.88 1.93 -21.88
C ARG A 279 1.91 1.59 -22.97
N GLN A 280 1.47 1.35 -24.20
CA GLN A 280 2.39 1.01 -25.30
C GLN A 280 3.32 2.17 -25.64
N ALA A 281 2.84 3.42 -25.57
CA ALA A 281 3.68 4.58 -25.76
C ALA A 281 4.73 4.71 -24.63
N PHE A 282 4.38 4.37 -23.39
CA PHE A 282 5.30 4.44 -22.24
C PHE A 282 6.40 3.40 -22.38
N THR A 283 6.04 2.13 -22.60
CA THR A 283 7.00 1.05 -22.78
C THR A 283 7.97 1.35 -23.92
N LYS A 284 7.46 1.77 -25.10
CA LYS A 284 8.33 2.18 -26.22
C LYS A 284 9.19 3.40 -25.92
N HIS A 285 8.72 4.30 -25.05
CA HIS A 285 9.47 5.48 -24.64
C HIS A 285 10.65 5.09 -23.75
N PHE A 286 10.42 4.27 -22.72
CA PHE A 286 11.46 3.86 -21.76
C PHE A 286 12.39 2.77 -22.28
N GLU A 287 11.94 1.89 -23.18
CA GLU A 287 12.84 0.95 -23.85
C GLU A 287 13.99 1.65 -24.58
N LYS A 288 13.74 2.85 -25.13
CA LYS A 288 14.79 3.67 -25.79
C LYS A 288 15.74 4.33 -24.80
N LEU A 289 15.35 4.43 -23.53
CA LEU A 289 16.10 5.08 -22.46
C LEU A 289 16.76 4.07 -21.52
N LYS A 290 16.59 2.77 -21.78
CA LYS A 290 16.98 1.69 -20.86
C LYS A 290 18.47 1.69 -20.49
N ASP A 291 19.31 2.15 -21.41
CA ASP A 291 20.78 2.17 -21.25
C ASP A 291 21.28 3.51 -20.67
N GLN A 292 20.39 4.50 -20.48
CA GLN A 292 20.73 5.84 -20.00
C GLN A 292 20.37 6.08 -18.53
N PHE A 293 19.43 5.30 -17.99
CA PHE A 293 18.93 5.47 -16.62
C PHE A 293 18.85 4.12 -15.90
N PRO A 294 19.00 4.09 -14.58
CA PRO A 294 18.85 2.86 -13.81
C PRO A 294 17.41 2.34 -13.88
N ALA A 295 17.25 1.01 -13.83
CA ALA A 295 15.94 0.35 -13.91
C ALA A 295 14.91 0.90 -12.89
N ILE A 296 15.37 1.27 -11.71
CA ILE A 296 14.51 1.84 -10.67
C ILE A 296 13.94 3.20 -11.07
N GLN A 297 14.74 4.05 -11.73
CA GLN A 297 14.30 5.34 -12.26
C GLN A 297 13.45 5.17 -13.52
N LEU A 298 13.76 4.19 -14.39
CA LEU A 298 12.92 3.91 -15.56
C LEU A 298 11.50 3.53 -15.18
N ASN A 299 11.32 2.82 -14.06
CA ASN A 299 9.99 2.46 -13.57
C ASN A 299 9.35 3.58 -12.73
N GLY A 300 10.05 4.09 -11.72
CA GLY A 300 9.53 5.10 -10.78
C GLY A 300 9.59 6.55 -11.27
N GLY A 301 10.36 6.84 -12.31
CA GLY A 301 10.55 8.21 -12.78
C GLY A 301 11.53 9.00 -11.92
N ASN A 302 11.48 10.33 -12.06
CA ASN A 302 12.25 11.24 -11.22
C ASN A 302 11.66 11.23 -9.81
N MET A 303 12.52 11.21 -8.79
CA MET A 303 12.09 11.03 -7.41
C MET A 303 13.01 11.70 -6.40
N ILE A 304 12.42 11.98 -5.23
CA ILE A 304 13.10 12.50 -4.05
C ILE A 304 12.78 11.55 -2.89
N LEU A 305 13.81 11.21 -2.13
CA LEU A 305 13.69 10.48 -0.88
C LEU A 305 14.26 11.31 0.26
N ILE A 306 13.49 11.42 1.35
CA ILE A 306 13.86 12.21 2.54
C ILE A 306 13.82 11.30 3.77
N ASP A 307 14.90 11.32 4.55
CA ASP A 307 14.97 10.73 5.89
C ASP A 307 14.53 11.79 6.93
N HIS A 308 13.48 11.49 7.68
CA HIS A 308 12.95 12.34 8.75
C HIS A 308 13.46 11.93 10.14
N GLY A 309 14.48 11.07 10.18
CA GLY A 309 14.91 10.36 11.39
C GLY A 309 13.91 9.26 11.77
N ASN A 310 14.14 8.62 12.91
CA ASN A 310 13.15 7.73 13.53
C ASN A 310 12.67 6.51 12.71
N GLN A 311 13.41 6.15 11.65
CA GLN A 311 12.99 5.17 10.63
C GLN A 311 11.71 5.62 9.90
N GLU A 312 11.65 6.90 9.53
CA GLU A 312 10.53 7.49 8.82
C GLU A 312 11.02 8.19 7.55
N TYR A 313 10.64 7.66 6.39
CA TYR A 313 11.12 8.11 5.08
C TYR A 313 9.95 8.45 4.17
N SER A 314 10.05 9.60 3.49
CA SER A 314 9.07 9.99 2.46
C SER A 314 9.63 9.79 1.06
N PHE A 315 8.86 9.15 0.20
CA PHE A 315 9.17 8.91 -1.20
C PHE A 315 8.22 9.74 -2.06
N LEU A 316 8.76 10.66 -2.85
CA LEU A 316 8.01 11.52 -3.78
C LEU A 316 8.44 11.19 -5.20
N ILE A 317 7.53 10.62 -5.99
CA ILE A 317 7.84 9.88 -7.23
C ILE A 317 7.04 10.47 -8.41
N HIS A 318 7.47 10.18 -9.64
CA HIS A 318 6.92 10.71 -10.91
C HIS A 318 7.09 12.22 -11.08
N LEU A 319 8.19 12.77 -10.57
CA LEU A 319 8.46 14.21 -10.62
C LEU A 319 8.77 14.69 -12.05
N LEU A 320 8.46 15.96 -12.31
CA LEU A 320 8.71 16.60 -13.60
C LEU A 320 10.21 16.69 -13.86
N LYS A 321 10.63 16.37 -15.09
CA LYS A 321 12.04 16.45 -15.49
C LYS A 321 12.65 17.82 -15.18
N ASN A 322 13.85 17.82 -14.59
CA ASN A 322 14.66 19.00 -14.29
C ASN A 322 13.94 20.00 -13.36
N SER A 323 13.00 19.53 -12.54
CA SER A 323 12.23 20.39 -11.63
C SER A 323 12.73 20.35 -10.18
N ILE A 324 13.57 19.37 -9.82
CA ILE A 324 14.05 19.17 -8.46
C ILE A 324 15.06 20.26 -8.11
N ARG A 325 14.82 20.96 -6.99
CA ARG A 325 15.59 22.16 -6.57
C ARG A 325 16.59 21.91 -5.44
N ILE A 326 16.67 20.67 -4.97
CA ILE A 326 17.47 20.24 -3.84
C ILE A 326 18.46 19.16 -4.28
N LYS A 327 19.46 18.87 -3.44
CA LYS A 327 20.46 17.83 -3.71
C LYS A 327 20.50 16.79 -2.59
N LYS A 328 21.01 15.60 -2.91
CA LYS A 328 21.36 14.59 -1.90
C LYS A 328 22.29 15.18 -0.84
N GLY A 329 22.00 14.90 0.43
CA GLY A 329 22.67 15.43 1.61
C GLY A 329 22.13 16.77 2.13
N GLU A 330 21.21 17.41 1.41
CA GLU A 330 20.64 18.70 1.83
C GLU A 330 19.59 18.55 2.93
N GLN A 331 19.60 19.47 3.89
CA GLN A 331 18.54 19.57 4.90
C GLN A 331 17.36 20.37 4.35
N VAL A 332 16.16 19.82 4.48
CA VAL A 332 14.92 20.49 4.10
C VAL A 332 14.05 20.74 5.32
N LYS A 333 13.30 21.84 5.27
CA LYS A 333 12.28 22.18 6.27
C LYS A 333 10.91 21.78 5.76
N ARG A 334 10.02 21.37 6.67
CA ARG A 334 8.60 21.13 6.38
C ARG A 334 8.01 22.31 5.61
N GLY A 335 7.37 22.00 4.48
CA GLY A 335 6.79 23.00 3.58
C GLY A 335 7.77 23.66 2.60
N ALA A 336 9.06 23.29 2.60
CA ALA A 336 10.02 23.75 1.60
C ALA A 336 9.63 23.25 0.19
N LEU A 337 9.78 24.10 -0.83
CA LEU A 337 9.54 23.72 -2.22
C LEU A 337 10.64 22.77 -2.69
N LEU A 338 10.25 21.58 -3.14
CA LEU A 338 11.18 20.53 -3.58
C LEU A 338 11.27 20.42 -5.09
N ALA A 339 10.12 20.29 -5.73
CA ALA A 339 10.02 19.91 -7.14
C ALA A 339 8.66 20.30 -7.74
N LYS A 340 8.37 19.79 -8.93
CA LYS A 340 7.04 19.83 -9.54
C LYS A 340 6.52 18.43 -9.86
N CYS A 341 5.21 18.24 -9.77
CA CYS A 341 4.51 17.04 -10.19
C CYS A 341 4.71 16.84 -11.70
N GLY A 342 4.99 15.62 -12.10
CA GLY A 342 5.24 15.25 -13.48
C GLY A 342 4.47 14.00 -13.88
N HIS A 343 5.06 13.27 -14.81
CA HIS A 343 4.57 12.06 -15.44
C HIS A 343 5.75 11.19 -15.93
N SER A 344 6.89 11.24 -15.26
CA SER A 344 8.08 10.45 -15.58
C SER A 344 7.99 9.02 -15.03
N GLY A 345 8.66 8.07 -15.70
CA GLY A 345 8.67 6.66 -15.33
C GLY A 345 7.55 5.82 -15.96
N GLU A 346 7.83 4.55 -16.25
CA GLU A 346 6.89 3.62 -16.90
C GLU A 346 5.66 3.32 -16.03
N GLY A 347 5.83 3.34 -14.70
CA GLY A 347 4.74 3.15 -13.74
C GLY A 347 3.73 4.30 -13.72
N SER A 348 4.08 5.48 -14.25
CA SER A 348 3.18 6.62 -14.27
C SER A 348 2.17 6.49 -15.42
N THR A 349 0.89 6.25 -15.12
CA THR A 349 -0.14 6.05 -16.15
C THR A 349 -0.76 7.34 -16.68
N SER A 350 -0.76 8.39 -15.87
CA SER A 350 -1.13 9.78 -16.19
C SER A 350 -0.40 10.71 -15.20
N PRO A 351 -0.33 12.03 -15.40
CA PRO A 351 0.31 12.92 -14.42
C PRO A 351 -0.27 12.74 -13.02
N HIS A 352 0.58 12.53 -12.02
CA HIS A 352 0.23 12.45 -10.60
C HIS A 352 1.51 12.52 -9.75
N LEU A 353 1.35 12.82 -8.47
CA LEU A 353 2.39 12.57 -7.47
C LEU A 353 2.13 11.21 -6.86
N HIS A 354 3.03 10.24 -7.05
CA HIS A 354 3.03 9.08 -6.18
C HIS A 354 3.77 9.43 -4.90
N PHE A 355 3.09 9.28 -3.76
CA PHE A 355 3.68 9.45 -2.44
C PHE A 355 3.52 8.15 -1.66
N HIS A 356 4.61 7.68 -1.07
CA HIS A 356 4.50 6.69 0.00
C HIS A 356 5.46 7.03 1.13
N PHE A 357 5.11 6.53 2.31
CA PHE A 357 5.90 6.64 3.53
C PHE A 357 6.46 5.26 3.86
N GLY A 358 7.67 5.18 4.41
CA GLY A 358 8.36 3.91 4.63
C GLY A 358 9.40 3.94 5.75
N ASN A 359 9.89 2.76 6.15
CA ASN A 359 10.77 2.63 7.33
C ASN A 359 12.27 2.63 7.03
N ARG A 360 12.67 2.64 5.76
CA ARG A 360 14.07 2.52 5.32
C ARG A 360 14.29 3.35 4.05
N SER A 361 15.55 3.66 3.75
CA SER A 361 15.92 4.43 2.56
C SER A 361 15.90 3.61 1.26
N ASP A 362 15.95 2.28 1.33
CA ASP A 362 15.89 1.45 0.12
C ASP A 362 14.43 1.29 -0.30
N MET A 363 14.04 1.91 -1.42
CA MET A 363 12.67 1.90 -1.91
C MET A 363 12.09 0.49 -2.15
N LEU A 364 12.92 -0.51 -2.44
CA LEU A 364 12.42 -1.86 -2.76
C LEU A 364 12.29 -2.72 -1.52
N THR A 365 13.17 -2.53 -0.54
CA THR A 365 13.15 -3.31 0.70
C THR A 365 12.51 -2.58 1.87
N SER A 366 12.19 -1.29 1.69
CA SER A 366 11.38 -0.50 2.62
C SER A 366 10.03 -1.16 2.80
N THR A 367 9.55 -1.07 4.03
CA THR A 367 8.17 -1.40 4.32
C THR A 367 7.36 -0.12 4.37
N SER A 368 6.28 -0.06 3.59
CA SER A 368 5.42 1.11 3.56
C SER A 368 4.78 1.33 4.91
N LEU A 369 4.94 2.52 5.48
CA LEU A 369 4.33 2.94 6.71
C LEU A 369 3.06 3.76 6.43
N PRO A 370 2.05 3.65 7.30
CA PRO A 370 0.85 4.48 7.25
C PRO A 370 1.17 5.90 7.76
N ILE A 371 0.42 6.89 7.30
CA ILE A 371 0.71 8.30 7.56
C ILE A 371 -0.57 9.12 7.73
N VAL A 372 -0.53 10.07 8.66
CA VAL A 372 -1.55 11.10 8.87
C VAL A 372 -0.92 12.48 8.67
N PHE A 373 -1.60 13.34 7.93
CA PHE A 373 -1.17 14.71 7.64
C PHE A 373 -1.92 15.72 8.51
N ASP A 374 -1.22 16.71 9.04
CA ASP A 374 -1.81 17.74 9.92
C ASP A 374 -2.65 18.78 9.18
N ASN A 375 -2.37 19.00 7.90
CA ASN A 375 -2.92 20.10 7.11
C ASN A 375 -3.96 19.66 6.08
N VAL A 376 -4.53 18.46 6.26
CA VAL A 376 -5.61 17.95 5.42
C VAL A 376 -6.87 17.83 6.28
N ASP A 377 -7.93 18.52 5.85
CA ASP A 377 -9.28 18.31 6.39
C ASP A 377 -10.08 17.50 5.38
N ASN A 378 -10.16 16.19 5.62
CA ASN A 378 -10.88 15.27 4.75
C ASN A 378 -12.40 15.58 4.70
N ARG A 379 -12.98 16.32 5.67
CA ARG A 379 -14.43 16.65 5.74
C ARG A 379 -14.86 17.73 4.74
N HIS A 380 -13.97 18.68 4.42
CA HIS A 380 -14.26 19.75 3.45
C HIS A 380 -14.19 19.25 2.01
N PHE A 381 -13.28 18.32 1.73
CA PHE A 381 -13.19 17.63 0.46
C PHE A 381 -14.51 16.91 0.14
N SER A 382 -15.04 16.16 1.11
CA SER A 382 -16.28 15.41 0.97
C SER A 382 -17.46 16.27 0.50
N LYS A 383 -17.77 17.38 1.19
CA LYS A 383 -18.95 18.22 0.89
C LYS A 383 -18.95 18.81 -0.52
N LYS A 384 -17.79 19.28 -1.00
CA LYS A 384 -17.67 19.93 -2.31
C LYS A 384 -17.72 18.91 -3.44
N ILE A 385 -17.11 17.74 -3.27
CA ILE A 385 -17.24 16.63 -4.20
C ILE A 385 -18.69 16.21 -4.37
N LEU A 386 -19.42 16.01 -3.28
CA LEU A 386 -20.82 15.60 -3.32
C LEU A 386 -21.70 16.59 -4.09
N GLY A 387 -21.43 17.90 -3.92
CA GLY A 387 -22.07 18.94 -4.72
C GLY A 387 -21.71 18.88 -6.21
N LEU A 388 -20.44 18.60 -6.54
CA LEU A 388 -19.96 18.47 -7.93
C LEU A 388 -20.52 17.23 -8.64
N ILE A 389 -20.70 16.11 -7.94
CA ILE A 389 -21.26 14.87 -8.51
C ILE A 389 -22.79 14.81 -8.44
N GLY A 390 -23.45 15.90 -8.07
CA GLY A 390 -24.90 16.04 -8.12
C GLY A 390 -25.66 15.19 -7.11
N ILE A 391 -25.02 14.84 -5.97
CA ILE A 391 -25.72 14.12 -4.91
C ILE A 391 -26.70 15.10 -4.22
N PRO A 392 -28.00 14.75 -4.13
CA PRO A 392 -29.03 15.62 -3.58
C PRO A 392 -28.67 16.12 -2.18
N SER A 393 -28.94 17.41 -1.93
CA SER A 393 -28.69 18.06 -0.63
C SER A 393 -29.38 17.37 0.56
N GLU A 394 -30.44 16.62 0.28
CA GLU A 394 -31.19 15.80 1.23
C GLU A 394 -30.39 14.61 1.77
N LEU A 395 -29.42 14.09 1.01
CA LEU A 395 -28.48 13.07 1.50
C LEU A 395 -27.27 13.71 2.22
N SER A 396 -27.07 15.03 2.13
CA SER A 396 -25.96 15.76 2.76
C SER A 396 -25.80 15.49 4.26
N PRO A 397 -26.87 15.33 5.09
CA PRO A 397 -26.72 14.97 6.51
C PRO A 397 -26.01 13.64 6.72
N ILE A 398 -26.32 12.63 5.88
CA ILE A 398 -25.66 11.32 5.92
C ILE A 398 -24.17 11.51 5.62
N PHE A 399 -23.84 12.25 4.55
CA PHE A 399 -22.45 12.52 4.14
C PHE A 399 -21.67 13.52 5.01
N LYS A 400 -22.32 14.30 5.88
CA LYS A 400 -21.64 15.22 6.80
C LYS A 400 -20.78 14.47 7.83
N GLU A 401 -21.09 13.20 8.07
CA GLU A 401 -20.34 12.31 8.96
C GLU A 401 -19.31 11.44 8.23
N ALA A 402 -19.24 11.51 6.88
CA ALA A 402 -18.23 10.79 6.11
C ALA A 402 -16.92 11.57 6.12
N GLU A 403 -15.96 11.12 6.93
CA GLU A 403 -14.72 11.86 7.12
C GLU A 403 -13.77 11.77 5.93
N VAL A 404 -13.92 10.85 4.96
CA VAL A 404 -13.07 10.82 3.74
C VAL A 404 -13.89 10.42 2.51
N ILE A 405 -13.83 11.23 1.45
CA ILE A 405 -14.19 10.76 0.09
C ILE A 405 -12.90 10.51 -0.67
N LEU A 406 -12.61 9.25 -0.97
CA LEU A 406 -11.60 8.87 -1.95
C LEU A 406 -12.36 8.62 -3.26
N ILE A 407 -12.18 9.49 -4.26
CA ILE A 407 -12.81 9.28 -5.57
C ILE A 407 -11.88 8.40 -6.40
N GLN A 408 -12.21 7.12 -6.48
CA GLN A 408 -11.63 6.27 -7.52
C GLN A 408 -12.37 6.53 -8.84
N ALA A 409 -11.79 7.36 -9.72
CA ALA A 409 -12.19 7.41 -11.12
C ALA A 409 -11.74 6.10 -11.82
N LYS A 410 -12.68 5.37 -12.41
CA LYS A 410 -12.38 4.20 -13.27
C LYS A 410 -11.90 4.62 -14.64
#